data_AF-A0A8J9XZY3-F1
#
_entry.id   AF-A0A8J9XZY3-F1
#
_cell.length_a   1.000
_cell.length_b   1.000
_cell.length_c   1.000
_cell.angle_alpha   90.00
_cell.angle_beta   90.00
_cell.angle_gamma   90.00
#
_symmetry.space_group_name_H-M   'P 1'
#
loop_
_entity.id
_entity.type
_entity.pdbx_description
1 polymer ?
#
loop_
_entity_poly.entity_id
_entity_poly.type
_entity_poly.pdbx_seq_one_letter_code
_entity_poly.pdbx_strand_id
1 'polypeptide(L)'
;MIGLKDKYNICRNSYEETRQVLQIILERVYTPCLENVPEYFEHSTRVMIEGMSYILKALESSSMTYLVRYLSDVPGYIYTEEDRHIFQNKLKKILKGRSEHTGVYASELMEKCLIQSAVPRQQNVFYLRDYDSVDIAPAYKNLPFIGKYKIAFNNIVVSLYSTYYGRMFFNCYHKWSIFVATYIPYLAMWKFGIRNAFVNAFQEDPVDDMTPKLNSEYYKPEPPKPWYKLLYDIFW
;
A
#
# COMPACT_ATOMS: atom_id res chain seq x y z
N MET A 1 -4.62 28.38 -1.73
CA MET A 1 -5.16 27.27 -0.90
C MET A 1 -6.35 26.66 -1.62
N ILE A 2 -6.54 25.34 -1.55
CA ILE A 2 -7.56 24.54 -2.25
C ILE A 2 -9.03 24.84 -1.85
N GLY A 3 -9.33 26.01 -1.27
CA GLY A 3 -10.69 26.45 -0.92
C GLY A 3 -11.33 25.76 0.30
N LEU A 4 -10.56 24.97 1.07
CA LEU A 4 -11.05 24.28 2.26
C LEU A 4 -11.41 25.29 3.38
N LYS A 5 -12.61 25.18 3.96
CA LYS A 5 -13.00 25.98 5.13
C LYS A 5 -12.24 25.52 6.38
N ASP A 6 -11.81 26.45 7.22
CA ASP A 6 -11.00 26.15 8.44
C ASP A 6 -11.64 25.12 9.38
N LYS A 7 -12.97 25.08 9.48
CA LYS A 7 -13.68 24.07 10.29
C LYS A 7 -13.42 22.63 9.86
N TYR A 8 -13.05 22.42 8.58
CA TYR A 8 -12.68 21.12 8.02
C TYR A 8 -11.17 20.89 7.98
N ASN A 9 -10.36 21.82 8.50
CA ASN A 9 -8.93 21.65 8.57
C ASN A 9 -8.59 20.50 9.54
N ILE A 10 -7.76 19.58 9.07
CA ILE A 10 -7.28 18.43 9.85
C ILE A 10 -6.19 18.89 10.83
N CYS A 11 -5.39 19.88 10.44
CA CYS A 11 -4.38 20.48 11.31
C CYS A 11 -5.06 21.32 12.39
N ARG A 12 -4.93 20.90 13.64
CA ARG A 12 -5.43 21.60 14.83
C ARG A 12 -4.31 22.44 15.48
N ASN A 13 -4.60 23.03 16.63
CA ASN A 13 -3.66 23.94 17.30
C ASN A 13 -2.43 23.21 17.86
N SER A 14 -2.56 21.93 18.19
CA SER A 14 -1.48 21.08 18.67
C SER A 14 -1.24 19.85 17.77
N TYR A 15 -0.04 19.29 17.89
CA TYR A 15 0.33 18.05 17.23
C TYR A 15 -0.54 16.89 17.73
N GLU A 16 -0.81 16.83 19.03
CA GLU A 16 -1.59 15.78 19.69
C GLU A 16 -3.04 15.77 19.20
N GLU A 17 -3.68 16.94 19.12
CA GLU A 17 -5.04 17.07 18.58
C GLU A 17 -5.09 16.65 17.11
N THR A 18 -4.11 17.08 16.30
CA THR A 18 -4.02 16.69 14.89
C THR A 18 -3.84 15.18 14.75
N ARG A 19 -3.00 14.57 15.59
CA ARG A 19 -2.77 13.11 15.60
C ARG A 19 -4.05 12.35 15.97
N GLN A 20 -4.82 12.82 16.94
CA GLN A 20 -6.10 12.20 17.30
C GLN A 20 -7.10 12.25 16.14
N VAL A 21 -7.19 13.38 15.45
CA VAL A 21 -8.05 13.50 14.25
C VAL A 21 -7.60 12.53 13.16
N LEU A 22 -6.30 12.45 12.88
CA LEU A 22 -5.75 11.51 11.90
C LEU A 22 -6.02 10.04 12.29
N GLN A 23 -5.91 9.69 13.57
CA GLN A 23 -6.23 8.35 14.06
C GLN A 23 -7.70 8.00 13.82
N ILE A 24 -8.62 8.92 14.09
CA ILE A 24 -10.06 8.72 13.83
C ILE A 24 -10.31 8.52 12.33
N ILE A 25 -9.66 9.30 11.46
CA ILE A 25 -9.78 9.14 10.01
C ILE A 25 -9.22 7.79 9.57
N LEU A 26 -8.09 7.36 10.12
CA LEU A 26 -7.48 6.06 9.86
C LEU A 26 -8.48 4.94 10.18
N GLU A 27 -8.93 4.86 11.43
CA GLU A 27 -9.75 3.77 11.96
C GLU A 27 -11.15 3.72 11.33
N ARG A 28 -11.77 4.89 11.06
CA ARG A 28 -13.16 4.96 10.58
C ARG A 28 -13.32 5.07 9.08
N VAL A 29 -12.25 5.43 8.37
CA VAL A 29 -12.29 5.62 6.92
C VAL A 29 -11.29 4.71 6.25
N TYR A 30 -9.98 4.93 6.43
CA TYR A 30 -8.97 4.23 5.64
C TYR A 30 -8.93 2.73 5.91
N THR A 31 -8.85 2.30 7.18
CA THR A 31 -8.79 0.89 7.56
C THR A 31 -9.95 0.08 6.97
N PRO A 32 -11.23 0.44 7.18
CA PRO A 32 -12.34 -0.34 6.63
C PRO A 32 -12.52 -0.19 5.11
N CYS A 33 -12.17 0.95 4.51
CA CYS A 33 -12.21 1.12 3.06
C CYS A 33 -11.09 0.37 2.35
N LEU A 34 -9.94 0.17 2.97
CA LEU A 34 -8.86 -0.64 2.42
C LEU A 34 -9.09 -2.14 2.64
N GLU A 35 -9.81 -2.53 3.69
CA GLU A 35 -10.29 -3.91 3.81
C GLU A 35 -11.26 -4.24 2.66
N ASN A 36 -12.21 -3.35 2.38
CA ASN A 36 -13.21 -3.49 1.32
C ASN A 36 -13.08 -2.36 0.30
N VAL A 37 -12.13 -2.52 -0.62
CA VAL A 37 -11.84 -1.53 -1.65
C VAL A 37 -12.97 -1.41 -2.67
N PRO A 38 -13.25 -0.19 -3.19
CA PRO A 38 -14.21 -0.03 -4.28
C PRO A 38 -13.72 -0.71 -5.55
N GLU A 39 -14.65 -1.01 -6.46
CA GLU A 39 -14.32 -1.55 -7.78
C GLU A 39 -13.32 -0.63 -8.50
N TYR A 40 -12.37 -1.22 -9.24
CA TYR A 40 -11.28 -0.52 -9.95
C TYR A 40 -10.18 0.13 -9.08
N PHE A 41 -10.24 0.01 -7.75
CA PHE A 41 -9.17 0.49 -6.86
C PHE A 41 -7.82 -0.14 -7.18
N GLU A 42 -7.77 -1.46 -7.39
CA GLU A 42 -6.52 -2.18 -7.66
C GLU A 42 -5.94 -1.78 -9.02
N HIS A 43 -6.81 -1.55 -10.02
CA HIS A 43 -6.41 -1.04 -11.33
C HIS A 43 -5.76 0.33 -11.21
N SER A 44 -6.45 1.27 -10.57
CA SER A 44 -6.01 2.66 -10.43
C SER A 44 -4.69 2.73 -9.65
N THR A 45 -4.59 1.95 -8.57
CA THR A 45 -3.38 1.87 -7.74
C THR A 45 -2.19 1.34 -8.54
N ARG A 46 -2.38 0.28 -9.33
CA ARG A 46 -1.33 -0.29 -10.19
C ARG A 46 -0.87 0.70 -11.25
N VAL A 47 -1.79 1.34 -11.96
CA VAL A 47 -1.45 2.33 -13.00
C VAL A 47 -0.66 3.50 -12.41
N MET A 48 -1.08 4.00 -11.24
CA MET A 48 -0.37 5.08 -10.53
C MET A 48 1.05 4.65 -10.13
N ILE A 49 1.20 3.48 -9.51
CA ILE A 49 2.50 2.98 -9.04
C ILE A 49 3.40 2.66 -10.22
N GLU A 50 2.90 2.04 -11.28
CA GLU A 50 3.66 1.77 -12.49
C GLU A 50 4.16 3.07 -13.12
N GLY A 51 3.33 4.11 -13.18
CA GLY A 51 3.72 5.44 -13.63
C GLY A 51 4.83 6.06 -12.76
N MET A 52 4.70 6.01 -11.43
CA MET A 52 5.72 6.53 -10.51
C MET A 52 7.00 5.68 -10.51
N SER A 53 6.91 4.38 -10.80
CA SER A 53 8.06 3.47 -10.82
C SER A 53 9.15 3.94 -11.78
N TYR A 54 8.80 4.63 -12.87
CA TYR A 54 9.79 5.15 -13.82
C TYR A 54 10.73 6.19 -13.21
N ILE A 55 10.26 6.93 -12.20
CA ILE A 55 11.07 7.91 -11.47
C ILE A 55 11.70 7.25 -10.24
N LEU A 56 10.93 6.42 -9.52
CA LEU A 56 11.36 5.73 -8.32
C LEU A 56 11.10 4.23 -8.43
N LYS A 57 12.10 3.48 -8.92
CA LYS A 57 12.01 2.02 -9.12
C LYS A 57 11.86 1.20 -7.83
N ALA A 58 12.01 1.83 -6.66
CA ALA A 58 11.65 1.21 -5.40
C ALA A 58 10.14 0.93 -5.27
N LEU A 59 9.29 1.55 -6.10
CA LEU A 59 7.84 1.37 -6.11
C LEU A 59 7.46 0.16 -6.98
N GLU A 60 7.02 -0.92 -6.35
CA GLU A 60 6.44 -2.09 -7.01
C GLU A 60 5.01 -2.31 -6.47
N SER A 61 4.05 -2.62 -7.34
CA SER A 61 2.65 -2.49 -6.96
C SER A 61 2.20 -3.46 -5.87
N SER A 62 2.62 -4.72 -5.89
CA SER A 62 2.14 -5.71 -4.91
C SER A 62 2.66 -5.40 -3.50
N SER A 63 3.95 -5.04 -3.39
CA SER A 63 4.58 -4.61 -2.15
C SER A 63 4.01 -3.30 -1.62
N MET A 64 3.77 -2.31 -2.48
CA MET A 64 3.21 -1.03 -2.06
C MET A 64 1.75 -1.16 -1.60
N THR A 65 0.91 -1.92 -2.32
CA THR A 65 -0.46 -2.19 -1.85
C THR A 65 -0.46 -2.93 -0.52
N TYR A 66 0.47 -3.88 -0.32
CA TYR A 66 0.64 -4.57 0.96
C TYR A 66 1.03 -3.61 2.08
N LEU A 67 2.06 -2.78 1.85
CA LEU A 67 2.54 -1.82 2.84
C LEU A 67 1.48 -0.78 3.18
N VAL A 68 0.70 -0.29 2.21
CA VAL A 68 -0.40 0.65 2.48
C VAL A 68 -1.46 0.03 3.38
N ARG A 69 -1.84 -1.24 3.15
CA ARG A 69 -2.80 -1.95 3.98
C ARG A 69 -2.24 -2.21 5.39
N TYR A 70 -0.97 -2.61 5.50
CA TYR A 70 -0.28 -2.75 6.78
C TYR A 70 -0.21 -1.41 7.56
N LEU A 71 0.25 -0.33 6.94
CA LEU A 71 0.36 1.01 7.55
C LEU A 71 -1.01 1.61 7.91
N SER A 72 -2.09 1.11 7.30
CA SER A 72 -3.46 1.52 7.60
C SER A 72 -4.16 0.60 8.60
N ASP A 73 -3.41 -0.24 9.32
CA ASP A 73 -3.92 -1.17 10.33
C ASP A 73 -5.00 -2.14 9.81
N VAL A 74 -4.97 -2.47 8.51
CA VAL A 74 -5.90 -3.44 7.93
C VAL A 74 -5.61 -4.83 8.51
N PRO A 75 -6.60 -5.52 9.11
CA PRO A 75 -6.41 -6.82 9.73
C PRO A 75 -5.79 -7.86 8.79
N GLY A 76 -4.88 -8.67 9.32
CA GLY A 76 -4.27 -9.78 8.58
C GLY A 76 -3.06 -9.42 7.71
N TYR A 77 -2.73 -8.13 7.57
CA TYR A 77 -1.47 -7.66 6.99
C TYR A 77 -0.43 -7.51 8.09
N ILE A 78 0.68 -8.25 7.99
CA ILE A 78 1.67 -8.41 9.06
C ILE A 78 3.06 -8.28 8.47
N TYR A 79 3.87 -7.39 9.04
CA TYR A 79 5.19 -7.09 8.51
C TYR A 79 6.32 -7.76 9.30
N THR A 80 6.20 -7.81 10.62
CA THR A 80 7.21 -8.40 11.52
C THR A 80 6.63 -9.53 12.39
N GLU A 81 7.51 -10.33 13.00
CA GLU A 81 7.11 -11.34 13.99
C GLU A 81 6.45 -10.72 15.23
N GLU A 82 6.84 -9.50 15.61
CA GLU A 82 6.19 -8.76 16.70
C GLU A 82 4.74 -8.43 16.34
N ASP A 83 4.51 -7.92 15.12
CA ASP A 83 3.16 -7.65 14.61
C ASP A 83 2.31 -8.93 14.58
N ARG A 84 2.93 -10.06 14.20
CA ARG A 84 2.27 -11.36 14.20
C ARG A 84 1.81 -11.74 15.59
N HIS A 85 2.67 -11.59 16.60
CA HIS A 85 2.31 -11.86 18.00
C HIS A 85 1.19 -10.93 18.49
N ILE A 86 1.26 -9.64 18.16
CA ILE A 86 0.21 -8.66 18.49
C ILE A 86 -1.13 -9.07 17.86
N PHE A 87 -1.12 -9.46 16.58
CA PHE A 87 -2.31 -9.88 15.86
C PHE A 87 -2.90 -11.18 16.41
N GLN A 88 -2.07 -12.20 16.67
CA GLN A 88 -2.52 -13.43 17.32
C GLN A 88 -3.13 -13.16 18.70
N ASN A 89 -2.57 -12.25 19.48
CA ASN A 89 -3.13 -11.86 20.77
C ASN A 89 -4.49 -11.16 20.62
N LYS A 90 -4.68 -10.33 19.59
CA LYS A 90 -5.99 -9.74 19.26
C LYS A 90 -7.01 -10.84 18.93
N LEU A 91 -6.65 -11.80 18.09
CA LEU A 91 -7.50 -12.94 17.73
C LEU A 91 -7.88 -13.79 18.95
N LYS A 92 -6.89 -14.17 19.78
CA LYS A 92 -7.12 -14.96 21.01
C LYS A 92 -8.08 -14.27 21.99
N LYS A 93 -7.96 -12.93 22.14
CA LYS A 93 -8.86 -12.13 22.99
C LYS A 93 -10.32 -12.20 22.53
N ILE A 94 -10.56 -12.15 21.22
CA ILE A 94 -11.91 -12.27 20.64
C ILE A 94 -12.44 -13.70 20.75
N LEU A 95 -11.59 -14.69 20.48
CA LEU A 95 -11.94 -16.10 20.55
C LEU A 95 -12.29 -16.57 21.97
N LYS A 96 -11.78 -15.93 23.04
CA LYS A 96 -12.08 -16.26 24.45
C LYS A 96 -11.93 -17.76 24.76
N GLY A 97 -10.93 -18.42 24.18
CA GLY A 97 -10.67 -19.86 24.36
C GLY A 97 -11.49 -20.81 23.47
N ARG A 98 -12.23 -20.30 22.47
CA ARG A 98 -12.84 -21.11 21.41
C ARG A 98 -11.77 -21.78 20.55
N SER A 99 -12.14 -22.87 19.87
CA SER A 99 -11.26 -23.64 18.99
C SER A 99 -10.58 -22.75 17.94
N GLU A 100 -9.32 -23.07 17.62
CA GLU A 100 -8.50 -22.41 16.61
C GLU A 100 -9.09 -22.48 15.19
N HIS A 101 -10.04 -23.39 14.95
CA HIS A 101 -10.79 -23.49 13.70
C HIS A 101 -11.95 -22.50 13.59
N THR A 102 -12.25 -21.77 14.67
CA THR A 102 -13.29 -20.74 14.67
C THR A 102 -12.74 -19.50 13.97
N GLY A 103 -13.39 -19.11 12.88
CA GLY A 103 -13.04 -17.90 12.14
C GLY A 103 -13.50 -16.64 12.87
N VAL A 104 -12.65 -15.62 12.88
CA VAL A 104 -12.98 -14.26 13.38
C VAL A 104 -13.22 -13.36 12.18
N TYR A 105 -14.36 -12.67 12.14
CA TYR A 105 -14.65 -11.74 11.05
C TYR A 105 -13.82 -10.46 11.16
N ALA A 106 -13.39 -9.91 10.03
CA ALA A 106 -12.66 -8.66 9.96
C ALA A 106 -13.39 -7.48 10.62
N SER A 107 -14.72 -7.47 10.54
CA SER A 107 -15.60 -6.47 11.17
C SER A 107 -15.52 -6.47 12.70
N GLU A 108 -15.10 -7.56 13.33
CA GLU A 108 -14.91 -7.63 14.79
C GLU A 108 -13.55 -7.06 15.23
N LEU A 109 -12.62 -6.91 14.28
CA LEU A 109 -11.25 -6.44 14.53
C LEU A 109 -11.08 -4.94 14.24
N MET A 110 -12.07 -4.28 13.66
CA MET A 110 -11.99 -2.89 13.19
C MET A 110 -13.19 -2.07 13.67
N GLU A 111 -13.04 -0.74 13.63
CA GLU A 111 -14.17 0.17 13.83
C GLU A 111 -15.17 0.11 12.67
N LYS A 112 -16.42 0.51 12.96
CA LYS A 112 -17.44 0.64 11.93
C LYS A 112 -17.08 1.79 10.99
N CYS A 113 -16.94 1.47 9.71
CA CYS A 113 -16.74 2.45 8.66
C CYS A 113 -17.83 3.54 8.65
N LEU A 114 -17.40 4.79 8.60
CA LEU A 114 -18.27 5.95 8.56
C LEU A 114 -18.87 6.20 7.17
N ILE A 115 -18.19 5.74 6.12
CA ILE A 115 -18.67 5.85 4.74
C ILE A 115 -19.62 4.70 4.43
N GLN A 116 -20.86 5.05 4.08
CA GLN A 116 -21.83 4.08 3.55
C GLN A 116 -21.45 3.77 2.11
N SER A 117 -20.85 2.60 1.89
CA SER A 117 -20.60 2.11 0.53
C SER A 117 -21.87 1.44 0.01
N ALA A 118 -22.20 1.67 -1.25
CA ALA A 118 -23.27 0.97 -1.95
C ALA A 118 -22.92 -0.50 -2.25
N VAL A 119 -21.63 -0.86 -2.16
CA VAL A 119 -21.14 -2.22 -2.45
C VAL A 119 -21.24 -3.09 -1.19
N PRO A 120 -21.86 -4.29 -1.27
CA PRO A 120 -21.91 -5.21 -0.14
C PRO A 120 -20.48 -5.59 0.28
N ARG A 121 -20.16 -5.39 1.57
CA ARG A 121 -18.83 -5.68 2.11
C ARG A 121 -18.61 -7.18 2.18
N GLN A 122 -17.56 -7.66 1.51
CA GLN A 122 -17.08 -9.01 1.70
C GLN A 122 -16.39 -9.07 3.07
N GLN A 123 -16.87 -9.97 3.92
CA GLN A 123 -16.27 -10.15 5.24
C GLN A 123 -15.17 -11.19 5.15
N ASN A 124 -13.92 -10.75 5.23
CA ASN A 124 -12.81 -11.67 5.37
C ASN A 124 -12.86 -12.32 6.76
N VAL A 125 -12.45 -13.58 6.80
CA VAL A 125 -12.44 -14.39 8.01
C VAL A 125 -11.00 -14.78 8.30
N PHE A 126 -10.58 -14.59 9.53
CA PHE A 126 -9.23 -14.88 9.99
C PHE A 126 -9.23 -16.07 10.94
N TYR A 127 -8.30 -17.00 10.73
CA TYR A 127 -8.10 -18.17 11.58
C TYR A 127 -6.77 -18.06 12.30
N LEU A 128 -6.73 -18.45 13.57
CA LEU A 128 -5.53 -18.30 14.40
C LEU A 128 -4.32 -19.08 13.83
N ARG A 129 -4.57 -20.28 13.31
CA ARG A 129 -3.56 -21.18 12.71
C ARG A 129 -2.86 -20.61 11.47
N ASP A 130 -3.53 -19.69 10.77
CA ASP A 130 -2.98 -19.13 9.53
C ASP A 130 -1.86 -18.11 9.85
N TYR A 131 -1.66 -17.77 11.13
CA TYR A 131 -0.73 -16.76 11.61
C TYR A 131 0.38 -17.30 12.52
N ASP A 132 0.75 -18.58 12.37
CA ASP A 132 1.84 -19.19 13.14
C ASP A 132 3.21 -18.61 12.81
N SER A 133 3.41 -18.19 11.57
CA SER A 133 4.62 -17.50 11.08
C SER A 133 4.25 -16.51 9.98
N VAL A 134 5.06 -15.46 9.78
CA VAL A 134 4.77 -14.41 8.78
C VAL A 134 4.72 -14.95 7.35
N ASP A 135 5.51 -15.98 7.03
CA ASP A 135 5.55 -16.60 5.70
C ASP A 135 4.28 -17.37 5.33
N ILE A 136 3.57 -17.90 6.34
CA ILE A 136 2.34 -18.68 6.18
C ILE A 136 1.11 -17.76 6.08
N ALA A 137 1.19 -16.54 6.65
CA ALA A 137 0.09 -15.57 6.69
C ALA A 137 -0.55 -15.39 5.29
N PRO A 138 -1.88 -15.51 5.14
CA PRO A 138 -2.52 -15.58 3.82
C PRO A 138 -2.17 -14.41 2.90
N ALA A 139 -2.21 -13.19 3.44
CA ALA A 139 -1.89 -11.97 2.70
C ALA A 139 -0.42 -11.95 2.23
N TYR A 140 0.52 -12.37 3.08
CA TYR A 140 1.94 -12.41 2.73
C TYR A 140 2.25 -13.56 1.77
N LYS A 141 1.66 -14.74 2.01
CA LYS A 141 1.83 -15.94 1.18
C LYS A 141 1.46 -15.69 -0.28
N ASN A 142 0.36 -14.97 -0.50
CA ASN A 142 -0.17 -14.62 -1.83
C ASN A 142 0.68 -13.60 -2.60
N LEU A 143 1.64 -12.93 -1.96
CA LEU A 143 2.52 -12.00 -2.66
C LEU A 143 3.44 -12.73 -3.65
N PRO A 144 3.69 -12.13 -4.83
CA PRO A 144 4.71 -12.62 -5.73
C PRO A 144 6.09 -12.49 -5.07
N PHE A 145 7.04 -13.30 -5.54
CA PHE A 145 8.41 -13.29 -5.02
C PHE A 145 9.03 -11.88 -4.99
N ILE A 146 8.80 -11.09 -6.06
CA ILE A 146 9.32 -9.73 -6.14
C ILE A 146 8.72 -8.81 -5.08
N GLY A 147 7.43 -8.95 -4.77
CA GLY A 147 6.77 -8.18 -3.72
C GLY A 147 7.39 -8.49 -2.35
N LYS A 148 7.58 -9.78 -2.04
CA LYS A 148 8.26 -10.23 -0.81
C LYS A 148 9.68 -9.67 -0.71
N TYR A 149 10.44 -9.72 -1.80
CA TYR A 149 11.79 -9.16 -1.87
C TYR A 149 11.80 -7.65 -1.60
N LYS A 150 10.92 -6.87 -2.26
CA LYS A 150 10.87 -5.41 -2.09
C LYS A 150 10.41 -5.01 -0.67
N ILE A 151 9.50 -5.76 -0.06
CA ILE A 151 9.10 -5.60 1.35
C ILE A 151 10.28 -5.84 2.30
N ALA A 152 11.04 -6.92 2.09
CA ALA A 152 12.24 -7.20 2.88
C ALA A 152 13.33 -6.14 2.67
N PHE A 153 13.54 -5.72 1.43
CA PHE A 153 14.48 -4.65 1.09
C PHE A 153 14.08 -3.31 1.74
N ASN A 154 12.78 -3.00 1.78
CA ASN A 154 12.28 -1.82 2.47
C ASN A 154 12.67 -1.82 3.96
N ASN A 155 12.64 -2.98 4.63
CA ASN A 155 13.07 -3.10 6.03
C ASN A 155 14.54 -2.69 6.20
N ILE A 156 15.40 -3.19 5.30
CA ILE A 156 16.83 -2.86 5.27
C ILE A 156 17.00 -1.36 5.05
N VAL A 157 16.26 -0.77 4.10
CA VAL A 157 16.30 0.67 3.82
C VAL A 157 15.89 1.50 5.04
N VAL A 158 14.80 1.14 5.72
CA VAL A 158 14.33 1.83 6.93
C VAL A 158 15.35 1.71 8.06
N SER A 159 15.92 0.52 8.25
CA SER A 159 16.99 0.30 9.23
C SER A 159 18.23 1.15 8.92
N LEU A 160 18.66 1.22 7.66
CA LEU A 160 19.75 2.11 7.24
C LEU A 160 19.39 3.59 7.46
N TYR A 161 18.15 4.00 7.19
CA TYR A 161 17.66 5.37 7.40
C TYR A 161 17.59 5.75 8.90
N SER A 162 17.63 4.79 9.83
CA SER A 162 17.80 5.09 11.25
C SER A 162 19.20 5.66 11.57
N THR A 163 20.20 5.33 10.75
CA THR A 163 21.60 5.78 10.91
C THR A 163 21.84 7.14 10.27
N TYR A 164 22.84 7.88 10.77
CA TYR A 164 23.22 9.18 10.20
C TYR A 164 23.66 9.09 8.74
N TYR A 165 24.56 8.15 8.42
CA TYR A 165 25.09 7.98 7.06
C TYR A 165 24.01 7.51 6.08
N GLY A 166 23.12 6.62 6.51
CA GLY A 166 21.99 6.21 5.69
C GLY A 166 21.06 7.39 5.36
N ARG A 167 20.70 8.22 6.34
CA ARG A 167 19.91 9.45 6.07
C ARG A 167 20.60 10.36 5.08
N MET A 168 21.90 10.62 5.25
CA MET A 168 22.66 11.46 4.33
C MET A 168 22.63 10.87 2.91
N PHE A 169 22.90 9.58 2.75
CA PHE A 169 22.87 8.89 1.46
C PHE A 169 21.49 8.99 0.79
N PHE A 170 20.42 8.60 1.49
CA PHE A 170 19.07 8.62 0.93
C PHE A 170 18.56 10.04 0.65
N ASN A 171 18.91 11.03 1.47
CA ASN A 171 18.56 12.43 1.21
C ASN A 171 19.29 12.96 -0.02
N CYS A 172 20.57 12.61 -0.23
CA CYS A 172 21.30 12.93 -1.44
C CYS A 172 20.70 12.23 -2.68
N TYR A 173 20.38 10.93 -2.56
CA TYR A 173 19.71 10.17 -3.62
C TYR A 173 18.36 10.81 -3.99
N HIS A 174 17.54 11.18 -3.00
CA HIS A 174 16.24 11.81 -3.24
C HIS A 174 16.39 13.18 -3.93
N LYS A 175 17.34 14.02 -3.49
CA LYS A 175 17.66 15.29 -4.17
C LYS A 175 18.10 15.05 -5.62
N TRP A 176 18.91 14.02 -5.85
CA TRP A 176 19.31 13.61 -7.21
C TRP A 176 18.11 13.15 -8.05
N SER A 177 17.22 12.32 -7.50
CA SER A 177 16.00 11.89 -8.19
C SER A 177 15.10 13.06 -8.57
N ILE A 178 14.90 14.04 -7.67
CA ILE A 178 14.15 15.26 -7.98
C ILE A 178 14.85 16.06 -9.09
N PHE A 179 16.18 16.22 -9.01
CA PHE A 179 16.96 16.90 -10.05
C PHE A 179 16.78 16.23 -11.42
N VAL A 180 16.93 14.90 -11.49
CA VAL A 180 16.71 14.12 -12.72
C VAL A 180 15.28 14.29 -13.22
N ALA A 181 14.27 14.18 -12.35
CA ALA A 181 12.87 14.35 -12.74
C ALA A 181 12.56 15.77 -13.26
N THR A 182 13.20 16.80 -12.70
CA THR A 182 12.97 18.20 -13.06
C THR A 182 13.65 18.58 -14.38
N TYR A 183 14.90 18.15 -14.57
CA TYR A 183 15.76 18.64 -15.66
C TYR A 183 16.04 17.60 -16.75
N ILE A 184 15.82 16.31 -16.47
CA ILE A 184 16.19 15.19 -17.35
C ILE A 184 14.97 14.25 -17.51
N PRO A 185 13.83 14.70 -18.06
CA PRO A 185 12.64 13.87 -18.24
C PRO A 185 12.81 12.79 -19.33
N TYR A 186 14.00 12.60 -19.91
CA TYR A 186 14.26 11.65 -21.00
C TYR A 186 13.82 10.23 -20.67
N LEU A 187 13.91 9.79 -19.40
CA LEU A 187 13.43 8.46 -18.98
C LEU A 187 11.94 8.27 -19.22
N ALA A 188 11.13 9.30 -18.99
CA ALA A 188 9.70 9.28 -19.32
C ALA A 188 9.47 9.33 -20.84
N MET A 189 10.32 10.05 -21.59
CA MET A 189 10.22 10.13 -23.07
C MET A 189 10.37 8.76 -23.75
N TRP A 190 11.22 7.87 -23.22
CA TRP A 190 11.41 6.52 -23.78
C TRP A 190 10.16 5.65 -23.69
N LYS A 191 9.30 5.86 -22.69
CA LYS A 191 8.11 5.05 -22.47
C LYS A 191 6.84 5.71 -22.99
N PHE A 192 6.65 6.99 -22.67
CA PHE A 192 5.43 7.73 -22.95
C PHE A 192 5.53 8.55 -24.24
N GLY A 193 6.74 8.70 -24.80
CA GLY A 193 7.01 9.55 -25.96
C GLY A 193 7.33 11.00 -25.54
N ILE A 194 8.05 11.72 -26.40
CA ILE A 194 8.54 13.08 -26.12
C ILE A 194 7.39 14.06 -25.81
N ARG A 195 6.26 13.95 -26.51
CA ARG A 195 5.11 14.85 -26.33
C ARG A 195 4.39 14.61 -25.01
N ASN A 196 4.21 13.35 -24.61
CA ASN A 196 3.46 13.00 -23.40
C ASN A 196 4.34 13.01 -22.13
N ALA A 197 5.66 13.12 -22.28
CA ALA A 197 6.57 13.27 -21.14
C ALA A 197 6.46 14.64 -20.45
N PHE A 198 5.95 15.65 -21.15
CA PHE A 198 5.68 16.97 -20.60
C PHE A 198 4.18 17.12 -20.37
N VAL A 199 3.74 16.91 -19.13
CA VAL A 199 2.33 17.02 -18.74
C VAL A 199 2.05 18.45 -18.28
N ASN A 200 1.00 19.07 -18.82
CA ASN A 200 0.46 20.32 -18.31
C ASN A 200 -0.75 20.03 -17.43
N ALA A 201 -0.59 20.13 -16.11
CA ALA A 201 -1.66 19.82 -15.15
C ALA A 201 -2.92 20.69 -15.27
N PHE A 202 -2.89 21.77 -16.06
CA PHE A 202 -4.05 22.64 -16.31
C PHE A 202 -4.75 22.35 -17.64
N GLN A 203 -4.20 21.46 -18.45
CA GLN A 203 -4.81 21.03 -19.70
C GLN A 203 -5.32 19.59 -19.51
N GLU A 204 -6.57 19.36 -19.87
CA GLU A 204 -7.10 17.99 -19.89
C GLU A 204 -6.39 17.20 -20.98
N ASP A 205 -5.79 16.07 -20.57
CA ASP A 205 -5.21 15.10 -21.49
C ASP A 205 -6.33 14.45 -22.34
N PRO A 206 -6.00 13.96 -23.56
CA PRO A 206 -6.97 13.24 -24.38
C PRO A 206 -7.56 12.06 -23.61
N VAL A 207 -8.88 11.89 -23.69
CA VAL A 207 -9.58 10.80 -23.03
C VAL A 207 -9.03 9.46 -23.53
N ASP A 208 -8.52 8.65 -22.62
CA ASP A 208 -8.11 7.28 -22.91
C ASP A 208 -9.37 6.40 -22.97
N ASP A 209 -9.54 5.66 -24.08
CA ASP A 209 -10.66 4.73 -24.29
C ASP A 209 -10.47 3.41 -23.53
N MET A 210 -9.36 3.25 -22.79
CA MET A 210 -9.08 2.05 -22.01
C MET A 210 -10.11 1.85 -20.89
N THR A 211 -10.79 0.70 -20.92
CA THR A 211 -11.72 0.34 -19.86
C THR A 211 -10.96 -0.09 -18.60
N PRO A 212 -11.34 0.42 -17.41
CA PRO A 212 -10.68 0.04 -16.18
C PRO A 212 -10.94 -1.43 -15.87
N LYS A 213 -9.89 -2.15 -15.45
CA LYS A 213 -9.99 -3.58 -15.14
C LYS A 213 -10.59 -3.79 -13.75
N LEU A 214 -11.46 -4.80 -13.62
CA LEU A 214 -12.03 -5.20 -12.34
C LEU A 214 -10.95 -5.65 -11.35
N ASN A 215 -11.19 -5.45 -10.06
CA ASN A 215 -10.26 -5.85 -8.99
C ASN A 215 -10.00 -7.37 -9.00
N SER A 216 -11.00 -8.17 -9.37
CA SER A 216 -10.91 -9.63 -9.45
C SER A 216 -9.83 -10.12 -10.42
N GLU A 217 -9.53 -9.36 -11.47
CA GLU A 217 -8.44 -9.68 -12.40
C GLU A 217 -7.07 -9.62 -11.74
N TYR A 218 -6.90 -8.75 -10.75
CA TYR A 218 -5.64 -8.56 -10.03
C TYR A 218 -5.43 -9.52 -8.86
N TYR A 219 -6.50 -10.20 -8.42
CA TYR A 219 -6.43 -11.23 -7.37
C TYR A 219 -6.13 -12.63 -7.92
N LYS A 220 -6.14 -12.80 -9.25
CA LYS A 220 -5.75 -14.06 -9.88
C LYS A 220 -4.25 -14.31 -9.68
N PRO A 221 -3.82 -15.57 -9.45
CA PRO A 221 -2.41 -15.89 -9.33
C PRO A 221 -1.68 -15.55 -10.63
N GLU A 222 -0.64 -14.72 -10.55
CA GLU A 222 0.18 -14.35 -11.70
C GLU A 222 1.04 -15.54 -12.14
N PRO A 223 1.19 -15.80 -13.47
CA PRO A 223 2.08 -16.83 -13.96
C PRO A 223 3.54 -16.49 -13.61
N PRO A 224 4.40 -17.50 -13.37
CA PRO A 224 5.80 -17.25 -13.04
C PRO A 224 6.50 -16.49 -14.17
N LYS A 225 7.12 -15.36 -13.82
CA LYS A 225 7.91 -14.56 -14.76
C LYS A 225 9.19 -15.33 -15.17
N PRO A 226 9.68 -15.17 -16.40
CA PRO A 226 11.00 -15.67 -16.81
C PRO A 226 12.12 -15.11 -15.92
N TRP A 227 13.19 -15.88 -15.73
CA TRP A 227 14.32 -15.52 -14.87
C TRP A 227 14.94 -14.16 -15.19
N TYR A 228 15.04 -13.78 -16.47
CA TYR A 228 15.63 -12.51 -16.89
C TYR A 228 14.78 -11.30 -16.48
N LYS A 229 13.43 -11.42 -16.51
CA LYS A 229 12.54 -10.36 -16.02
C LYS A 229 12.62 -10.25 -14.51
N LEU A 230 12.77 -11.38 -13.82
CA LEU A 230 12.92 -11.39 -12.37
C LEU A 230 14.24 -10.74 -11.94
N LEU A 231 15.35 -11.00 -12.64
CA LEU A 231 16.61 -10.29 -12.40
C LEU A 231 16.50 -8.80 -12.70
N TYR A 232 15.82 -8.44 -13.80
CA TYR A 232 15.55 -7.05 -14.11
C TYR A 232 14.78 -6.38 -12.96
N ASP A 233 13.65 -6.94 -12.52
CA ASP A 233 12.82 -6.35 -11.45
C ASP A 233 13.54 -6.29 -10.07
N ILE A 234 14.55 -7.14 -9.83
CA ILE A 234 15.36 -7.11 -8.61
C ILE A 234 16.29 -5.88 -8.61
N PHE A 235 17.05 -5.69 -9.69
CA PHE A 235 18.08 -4.65 -9.78
C PHE A 235 17.56 -3.31 -10.32
N TRP A 236 16.49 -3.36 -11.10
CA TRP A 236 15.84 -2.25 -11.80
C TRP A 236 14.34 -2.23 -11.53
#